data_AF-A0A9X2W0K9-F1
#
_entry.id   AF-A0A9X2W0K9-F1
#
_cell.length_a   1.000
_cell.length_b   1.000
_cell.length_c   1.000
_cell.angle_alpha   90.00
_cell.angle_beta   90.00
_cell.angle_gamma   90.00
#
_symmetry.space_group_name_H-M   'P 1'
#
loop_
_entity.id
_entity.type
_entity.pdbx_description
1 polymer ?
#
loop_
_entity_poly.entity_id
_entity_poly.type
_entity_poly.pdbx_seq_one_letter_code
_entity_poly.pdbx_strand_id
1 'polypeptide(L)'
;MAATQKWITLVPIAASMAACAAAPTREPATVAFDARSHEIGLPVTVEGRSLTFLLDAAVDPSAIDASQASTLGLKKTGEGGEVEGVGNEAAMAFPSSVPEIIIGGRDYGPIEVLVADLGKLRERYGAPMHGILGYSLIKDNAVLID
;
A
#
# COMPACT_ATOMS: atom_id res chain seq x y z
N MET A 1 -69.97 16.34 44.07
CA MET A 1 -68.79 16.85 43.34
C MET A 1 -67.90 15.66 43.02
N ALA A 2 -67.87 15.22 41.76
CA ALA A 2 -67.07 14.08 41.30
C ALA A 2 -65.68 14.56 40.86
N ALA A 3 -64.62 13.91 41.33
CA ALA A 3 -63.24 14.22 40.95
C ALA A 3 -62.85 13.37 39.73
N THR A 4 -62.47 14.04 38.65
CA THR A 4 -62.10 13.44 37.37
C THR A 4 -60.64 13.01 37.40
N GLN A 5 -60.35 11.71 37.24
CA GLN A 5 -59.00 11.18 37.21
C GLN A 5 -58.47 11.09 35.77
N LYS A 6 -57.37 11.80 35.47
CA LYS A 6 -56.67 11.75 34.17
C LYS A 6 -55.42 10.87 34.28
N TRP A 7 -55.18 10.09 33.23
CA TRP A 7 -54.05 9.18 33.11
C TRP A 7 -53.03 9.77 32.12
N ILE A 8 -51.73 9.60 32.40
CA ILE A 8 -50.64 9.96 31.49
C ILE A 8 -49.98 8.66 31.02
N THR A 9 -49.96 8.44 29.71
CA THR A 9 -49.26 7.31 29.08
C THR A 9 -47.86 7.76 28.69
N LEU A 10 -46.83 7.12 29.23
CA LEU A 10 -45.45 7.29 28.79
C LEU A 10 -45.14 6.25 27.71
N VAL A 11 -44.77 6.72 26.52
CA VAL A 11 -44.22 5.89 25.44
C VAL A 11 -42.70 5.83 25.63
N PRO A 12 -42.08 4.64 25.74
CA PRO A 12 -40.63 4.56 25.70
C PRO A 12 -40.16 4.85 24.28
N ILE A 13 -39.34 5.88 24.12
CA ILE A 13 -38.56 6.10 22.90
C ILE A 13 -37.53 4.97 22.86
N ALA A 14 -37.72 4.01 21.97
CA ALA A 14 -36.72 2.99 21.69
C ALA A 14 -35.52 3.67 21.04
N ALA A 15 -34.45 3.86 21.81
CA ALA A 15 -33.15 4.25 21.29
C ALA A 15 -32.58 3.05 20.51
N SER A 16 -32.62 3.12 19.17
CA SER A 16 -31.85 2.23 18.31
C SER A 16 -30.36 2.42 18.60
N MET A 17 -29.77 1.50 19.36
CA MET A 17 -28.32 1.35 19.42
C MET A 17 -27.84 0.82 18.06
N ALA A 18 -27.38 1.71 17.21
CA ALA A 18 -26.55 1.34 16.07
C ALA A 18 -25.21 0.80 16.62
N ALA A 19 -25.09 -0.51 16.70
CA ALA A 19 -23.82 -1.16 16.97
C ALA A 19 -22.89 -0.90 15.77
N CYS A 20 -21.95 0.04 15.92
CA CYS A 20 -20.78 0.09 15.05
C CYS A 20 -20.03 -1.23 15.21
N ALA A 21 -20.14 -2.11 14.23
CA ALA A 21 -19.27 -3.27 14.12
C ALA A 21 -17.83 -2.73 13.95
N ALA A 22 -17.02 -2.83 15.00
CA ALA A 22 -15.60 -2.57 14.90
C ALA A 22 -15.02 -3.52 13.85
N ALA A 23 -14.36 -2.97 12.83
CA ALA A 23 -13.64 -3.78 11.87
C ALA A 23 -12.64 -4.68 12.62
N PRO A 24 -12.45 -5.94 12.19
CA PRO A 24 -11.51 -6.83 12.87
C PRO A 24 -10.11 -6.21 12.85
N THR A 25 -9.57 -5.92 14.03
CA THR A 25 -8.19 -5.47 14.20
C THR A 25 -7.26 -6.60 13.74
N ARG A 26 -6.70 -6.49 12.53
CA ARG A 26 -5.70 -7.44 12.04
C ARG A 26 -4.38 -7.22 12.77
N GLU A 27 -3.79 -8.29 13.29
CA GLU A 27 -2.45 -8.22 13.89
C GLU A 27 -1.42 -7.71 12.87
N PRO A 28 -0.48 -6.84 13.28
CA PRO A 28 0.57 -6.36 12.38
C PRO A 28 1.41 -7.51 11.82
N ALA A 29 1.74 -7.45 10.51
CA ALA A 29 2.73 -8.36 9.95
C ALA A 29 4.13 -7.87 10.33
N THR A 30 4.97 -8.75 10.88
CA THR A 30 6.38 -8.44 11.19
C THR A 30 7.28 -9.02 10.11
N VAL A 31 8.15 -8.20 9.53
CA VAL A 31 9.02 -8.58 8.42
C VAL A 31 10.44 -8.10 8.69
N ALA A 32 11.41 -8.99 8.51
CA ALA A 32 12.82 -8.61 8.53
C ALA A 32 13.17 -7.77 7.31
N PHE A 33 13.97 -6.72 7.51
CA PHE A 33 14.40 -5.82 6.45
C PHE A 33 15.92 -5.65 6.47
N ASP A 34 16.46 -5.22 5.33
CA ASP A 34 17.84 -4.82 5.13
C ASP A 34 17.90 -3.29 5.11
N ALA A 35 18.55 -2.71 6.11
CA ALA A 35 18.80 -1.27 6.17
C ALA A 35 20.21 -0.99 5.65
N ARG A 36 20.30 -0.31 4.50
CA ARG A 36 21.58 0.09 3.89
C ARG A 36 21.41 1.39 3.14
N SER A 37 22.47 2.19 3.06
CA SER A 37 22.47 3.43 2.27
C SER A 37 21.29 4.39 2.58
N HIS A 38 20.76 4.33 3.82
CA HIS A 38 19.56 5.06 4.27
C HIS A 38 18.23 4.60 3.64
N GLU A 39 18.23 3.47 2.95
CA GLU A 39 17.04 2.82 2.41
C GLU A 39 16.68 1.54 3.21
N ILE A 40 15.40 1.20 3.23
CA ILE A 40 14.86 -0.01 3.87
C ILE A 40 14.39 -0.96 2.77
N GLY A 41 15.13 -2.05 2.55
CA GLY A 41 14.75 -3.11 1.63
C GLY A 41 14.05 -4.26 2.34
N LEU A 42 12.90 -4.70 1.84
CA LEU A 42 12.17 -5.86 2.38
C LEU A 42 11.73 -6.84 1.30
N PRO A 43 11.57 -8.13 1.65
CA PRO A 43 11.04 -9.12 0.72
C PRO A 43 9.52 -8.92 0.53
N VAL A 44 9.12 -8.93 -0.72
CA VAL A 44 7.73 -8.84 -1.19
C VAL A 44 7.50 -9.98 -2.16
N THR A 45 6.41 -10.72 -1.97
CA THR A 45 6.00 -11.74 -2.92
C THR A 45 4.99 -11.15 -3.90
N VAL A 46 5.30 -11.27 -5.19
CA VAL A 46 4.47 -10.81 -6.31
C VAL A 46 4.30 -11.96 -7.27
N GLU A 47 3.07 -12.40 -7.55
CA GLU A 47 2.80 -13.53 -8.44
C GLU A 47 3.63 -14.79 -8.06
N GLY A 48 3.73 -15.06 -6.76
CA GLY A 48 4.51 -16.20 -6.22
C GLY A 48 6.04 -16.04 -6.25
N ARG A 49 6.57 -14.88 -6.67
CA ARG A 49 8.02 -14.61 -6.72
C ARG A 49 8.45 -13.68 -5.60
N SER A 50 9.48 -14.06 -4.85
CA SER A 50 10.09 -13.20 -3.83
C SER A 50 11.00 -12.16 -4.47
N LEU A 51 10.63 -10.90 -4.37
CA LEU A 51 11.32 -9.73 -4.89
C LEU A 51 11.69 -8.78 -3.75
N THR A 52 12.84 -8.12 -3.84
CA THR A 52 13.21 -7.05 -2.91
C THR A 52 12.61 -5.71 -3.36
N PHE A 53 11.87 -5.05 -2.47
CA PHE A 53 11.39 -3.69 -2.67
C PHE A 53 11.96 -2.75 -1.61
N LEU A 54 12.23 -1.50 -1.99
CA LEU A 54 12.53 -0.45 -1.02
C LEU A 54 11.24 0.17 -0.48
N LEU A 55 11.23 0.57 0.78
CA LEU A 55 10.14 1.36 1.37
C LEU A 55 10.46 2.85 1.25
N ASP A 56 9.64 3.63 0.55
CA ASP A 56 9.82 5.07 0.38
C ASP A 56 8.48 5.82 0.30
N ALA A 57 8.12 6.54 1.38
CA ALA A 57 6.89 7.31 1.44
C ALA A 57 6.84 8.54 0.52
N ALA A 58 7.98 8.96 -0.06
CA ALA A 58 8.07 10.10 -0.97
C ALA A 58 7.82 9.71 -2.45
N VAL A 59 7.62 8.42 -2.74
CA VAL A 59 7.33 7.91 -4.08
C VAL A 59 5.82 7.72 -4.26
N ASP A 60 5.23 8.40 -5.23
CA ASP A 60 3.79 8.34 -5.52
C ASP A 60 3.52 8.13 -7.03
N PRO A 61 2.82 7.04 -7.42
CA PRO A 61 2.49 5.86 -6.61
C PRO A 61 3.76 5.00 -6.40
N SER A 62 3.61 3.77 -5.90
CA SER A 62 4.69 2.76 -5.87
C SER A 62 5.34 2.57 -7.26
N ALA A 63 6.54 2.01 -7.32
CA ALA A 63 7.25 1.77 -8.58
C ALA A 63 7.75 0.32 -8.71
N ILE A 64 7.89 -0.15 -9.94
CA ILE A 64 8.49 -1.45 -10.27
C ILE A 64 9.47 -1.29 -11.44
N ASP A 65 10.58 -2.01 -11.38
CA ASP A 65 11.59 -2.01 -12.44
C ASP A 65 11.00 -2.57 -13.75
N ALA A 66 11.30 -1.91 -14.86
CA ALA A 66 10.78 -2.27 -16.19
C ALA A 66 11.10 -3.72 -16.61
N SER A 67 12.27 -4.24 -16.24
CA SER A 67 12.63 -5.64 -16.53
C SER A 67 11.77 -6.62 -15.74
N GLN A 68 11.41 -6.27 -14.51
CA GLN A 68 10.56 -7.08 -13.64
C GLN A 68 9.11 -7.01 -14.08
N ALA A 69 8.60 -5.83 -14.41
CA ALA A 69 7.26 -5.68 -14.99
C ALA A 69 7.07 -6.52 -16.25
N SER A 70 8.07 -6.54 -17.15
CA SER A 70 8.08 -7.38 -18.35
C SER A 70 8.06 -8.88 -18.00
N THR A 71 8.89 -9.28 -17.03
CA THR A 71 8.97 -10.68 -16.57
C THR A 71 7.67 -11.17 -15.92
N LEU A 72 6.98 -10.27 -15.22
CA LEU A 72 5.68 -10.52 -14.59
C LEU A 72 4.50 -10.38 -15.56
N GLY A 73 4.73 -9.92 -16.80
CA GLY A 73 3.67 -9.71 -17.78
C GLY A 73 2.70 -8.58 -17.43
N LEU A 74 3.15 -7.58 -16.67
CA LEU A 74 2.31 -6.45 -16.26
C LEU A 74 1.90 -5.61 -17.47
N LYS A 75 0.61 -5.28 -17.52
CA LYS A 75 0.04 -4.48 -18.62
C LYS A 75 0.11 -3.00 -18.26
N LYS A 76 0.50 -2.18 -19.24
CA LYS A 76 0.38 -0.72 -19.14
C LYS A 76 -1.11 -0.36 -19.13
N THR A 77 -1.51 0.53 -18.23
CA THR A 77 -2.90 0.96 -18.06
C THR A 77 -3.18 2.33 -18.66
N GLY A 78 -2.14 3.03 -19.14
CA GLY A 78 -2.24 4.37 -19.71
C GLY A 78 -0.96 4.80 -20.44
N GLU A 79 -0.94 6.06 -20.86
CA GLU A 79 0.21 6.67 -21.51
C GLU A 79 1.36 6.90 -20.53
N GLY A 80 2.59 6.91 -21.06
CA GLY A 80 3.77 7.19 -20.26
C GLY A 80 3.91 8.69 -19.98
N GLY A 81 4.57 9.01 -18.87
CA GLY A 81 4.90 10.39 -18.49
C GLY A 81 6.33 10.49 -17.98
N GLU A 82 6.88 11.71 -18.01
CA GLU A 82 8.13 12.01 -17.35
C GLU A 82 7.93 12.04 -15.83
N VAL A 83 8.81 11.36 -15.11
CA VAL A 83 8.88 11.39 -13.66
C VAL A 83 10.21 11.98 -13.21
N GLU A 84 10.15 12.79 -12.16
CA GLU A 84 11.32 13.35 -11.51
C GLU A 84 11.68 12.52 -10.27
N GLY A 85 12.97 12.32 -10.05
CA GLY A 85 13.50 11.57 -8.91
C GLY A 85 14.96 11.90 -8.63
N VAL A 86 15.59 11.12 -7.74
CA VAL A 86 16.93 11.40 -7.16
C VAL A 86 18.11 11.40 -8.17
N GLY A 87 17.82 11.32 -9.47
CA GLY A 87 18.78 11.24 -10.56
C GLY A 87 18.97 12.49 -11.43
N ASN A 88 18.25 13.61 -11.17
CA ASN A 88 18.29 14.85 -11.97
C ASN A 88 18.01 14.70 -13.48
N GLU A 89 17.50 13.55 -13.91
CA GLU A 89 17.13 13.26 -15.29
C GLU A 89 15.67 12.83 -15.31
N ALA A 90 14.90 13.39 -16.23
CA ALA A 90 13.54 12.94 -16.49
C ALA A 90 13.59 11.47 -16.96
N ALA A 91 12.92 10.58 -16.22
CA ALA A 91 12.75 9.20 -16.61
C ALA A 91 11.33 9.01 -17.17
N MET A 92 11.18 8.19 -18.21
CA MET A 92 9.86 7.80 -18.69
C MET A 92 9.31 6.69 -17.80
N ALA A 93 8.12 6.90 -17.26
CA ALA A 93 7.39 5.89 -16.48
C ALA A 93 6.03 5.60 -17.10
N PHE A 94 5.55 4.37 -16.95
CA PHE A 94 4.25 3.95 -17.47
C PHE A 94 3.36 3.43 -16.34
N PRO A 95 2.11 3.89 -16.23
CA PRO A 95 1.20 3.38 -15.22
C PRO A 95 0.86 1.90 -15.47
N SER A 96 0.77 1.14 -14.40
CA SER A 96 0.38 -0.26 -14.37
C SER A 96 -0.24 -0.61 -13.01
N SER A 97 -0.55 -1.88 -12.80
CA SER A 97 -1.03 -2.38 -11.52
C SER A 97 -0.46 -3.76 -11.25
N VAL A 98 -0.10 -3.99 -9.99
CA VAL A 98 0.27 -5.31 -9.48
C VAL A 98 -0.97 -5.88 -8.78
N PRO A 99 -1.49 -7.05 -9.17
CA PRO A 99 -2.76 -7.57 -8.66
C PRO A 99 -2.67 -8.13 -7.23
N GLU A 100 -1.50 -8.62 -6.83
CA GLU A 100 -1.25 -9.23 -5.53
C GLU A 100 0.11 -8.81 -4.99
N ILE A 101 0.13 -8.33 -3.74
CA ILE A 101 1.33 -7.98 -2.99
C ILE A 101 1.27 -8.70 -1.65
N ILE A 102 2.18 -9.65 -1.45
CA ILE A 102 2.29 -10.39 -0.18
C ILE A 102 3.54 -9.95 0.57
N ILE A 103 3.36 -9.43 1.79
CA ILE A 103 4.43 -8.99 2.68
C ILE A 103 4.25 -9.71 4.02
N GLY A 104 5.30 -10.41 4.49
CA GLY A 104 5.22 -11.16 5.75
C GLY A 104 4.13 -12.25 5.77
N GLY A 105 3.81 -12.83 4.60
CA GLY A 105 2.75 -13.83 4.46
C GLY A 105 1.33 -13.26 4.45
N ARG A 106 1.16 -11.93 4.41
CA ARG A 106 -0.13 -11.25 4.31
C ARG A 106 -0.28 -10.62 2.93
N ASP A 107 -1.43 -10.86 2.30
CA ASP A 107 -1.85 -10.19 1.07
C ASP A 107 -2.42 -8.78 1.37
N TYR A 108 -1.92 -7.78 0.65
CA TYR A 108 -2.31 -6.37 0.70
C TYR A 108 -3.18 -5.97 -0.50
N GLY A 109 -3.50 -6.91 -1.39
CA GLY A 109 -4.34 -6.70 -2.55
C GLY A 109 -3.63 -5.96 -3.69
N PRO A 110 -4.41 -5.50 -4.68
CA PRO A 110 -3.86 -4.83 -5.85
C PRO A 110 -3.37 -3.44 -5.50
N ILE A 111 -2.22 -3.04 -6.05
CA ILE A 111 -1.69 -1.69 -5.94
C ILE A 111 -1.42 -1.08 -7.31
N GLU A 112 -1.54 0.24 -7.38
CA GLU A 112 -1.08 1.01 -8.53
C GLU A 112 0.44 1.15 -8.48
N VAL A 113 1.08 0.99 -9.64
CA VAL A 113 2.53 1.15 -9.77
C VAL A 113 2.89 1.93 -11.03
N LEU A 114 4.05 2.56 -10.99
CA LEU A 114 4.76 3.04 -12.17
C LEU A 114 5.83 2.04 -12.59
N VAL A 115 5.84 1.70 -13.87
CA VAL A 115 6.89 0.92 -14.52
C VAL A 115 7.97 1.87 -15.03
N ALA A 116 9.16 1.81 -14.45
CA ALA A 116 10.28 2.71 -14.77
C ALA A 116 11.62 1.96 -14.76
N ASP A 117 12.67 2.57 -15.33
CA ASP A 117 14.04 2.06 -15.19
C ASP A 117 14.61 2.45 -13.83
N LEU A 118 14.83 1.46 -12.96
CA LEU A 118 15.37 1.66 -11.61
C LEU A 118 16.87 1.34 -11.54
N GLY A 119 17.57 1.18 -12.66
CA GLY A 119 18.97 0.77 -12.73
C GLY A 119 19.91 1.63 -11.88
N LYS A 120 19.82 2.97 -12.00
CA LYS A 120 20.63 3.91 -11.21
C LYS A 120 20.37 3.81 -9.71
N LEU A 121 19.11 3.58 -9.32
CA LEU A 121 18.73 3.40 -7.92
C LEU A 121 19.27 2.07 -7.37
N ARG A 122 19.15 0.99 -8.15
CA ARG A 122 19.72 -0.31 -7.83
C ARG A 122 21.24 -0.26 -7.63
N GLU A 123 21.95 0.48 -8.49
CA GLU A 123 23.39 0.70 -8.35
C GLU A 123 23.75 1.44 -7.05
N ARG A 124 22.99 2.49 -6.69
CA ARG A 124 23.18 3.24 -5.44
C ARG A 124 22.90 2.39 -4.20
N TYR A 125 21.82 1.60 -4.24
CA TYR A 125 21.44 0.68 -3.16
C TYR A 125 22.51 -0.41 -2.96
N GLY A 126 23.20 -0.83 -4.02
CA GLY A 126 24.32 -1.78 -3.94
C GLY A 126 23.91 -3.23 -3.67
N ALA A 127 22.64 -3.56 -3.86
CA ALA A 127 22.08 -4.90 -3.75
C ALA A 127 20.89 -5.08 -4.73
N PRO A 128 20.42 -6.31 -4.98
CA PRO A 128 19.25 -6.53 -5.82
C PRO A 128 18.01 -5.82 -5.28
N MET A 129 17.39 -4.97 -6.11
CA MET A 129 16.10 -4.34 -5.85
C MET A 129 15.27 -4.31 -7.14
N HIS A 130 13.96 -4.43 -6.98
CA HIS A 130 13.01 -4.70 -8.05
C HIS A 130 11.87 -3.67 -8.10
N GLY A 131 11.72 -2.86 -7.06
CA GLY A 131 10.67 -1.87 -6.97
C GLY A 131 10.75 -1.05 -5.70
N ILE A 132 9.79 -0.14 -5.56
CA ILE A 132 9.62 0.77 -4.43
C ILE A 132 8.17 0.66 -3.97
N LEU A 133 7.97 0.35 -2.69
CA LEU A 133 6.69 0.46 -2.01
C LEU A 133 6.51 1.92 -1.58
N GLY A 134 5.66 2.61 -2.31
CA GLY A 134 5.37 4.02 -2.14
C GLY A 134 3.97 4.28 -1.59
N TYR A 135 3.46 5.48 -1.88
CA TYR A 135 2.22 6.00 -1.34
C TYR A 135 1.01 5.11 -1.66
N SER A 136 0.96 4.47 -2.83
CA SER A 136 -0.15 3.57 -3.22
C SER A 136 -0.32 2.36 -2.29
N LEU A 137 0.72 1.95 -1.56
CA LEU A 137 0.62 0.95 -0.49
C LEU A 137 0.50 1.62 0.89
N ILE A 138 1.34 2.60 1.18
CA ILE A 138 1.51 3.17 2.52
C ILE A 138 0.26 3.93 2.99
N LYS A 139 -0.48 4.58 2.09
CA LYS A 139 -1.66 5.39 2.45
C LYS A 139 -2.76 4.59 3.17
N ASP A 140 -2.84 3.29 2.92
CA ASP A 140 -3.86 2.39 3.49
C ASP A 140 -3.32 1.52 4.63
N ASN A 141 -2.04 1.67 5.02
CA ASN A 141 -1.36 0.80 5.97
C ASN A 141 -0.49 1.57 6.97
N ALA A 142 -0.68 1.31 8.27
CA ALA A 142 0.24 1.82 9.28
C ALA A 142 1.56 1.04 9.21
N VAL A 143 2.66 1.76 8.99
CA VAL A 143 4.01 1.20 9.02
C VAL A 143 4.73 1.68 10.28
N LEU A 144 5.20 0.73 11.08
CA LEU A 144 6.05 0.98 12.24
C LEU A 144 7.46 0.48 11.90
N ILE A 145 8.46 1.31 12.16
CA ILE A 145 9.88 0.98 12.05
C ILE A 145 10.46 1.18 13.45
N ASP A 146 11.04 0.13 14.03
CA ASP A 146 11.64 0.11 15.37
C ASP A 146 13.04 -0.52 15.40
#